data_AF-A0A1Y3SH52-F1
#
_entry.id   AF-A0A1Y3SH52-F1
#
_cell.length_a   1.000
_cell.length_b   1.000
_cell.length_c   1.000
_cell.angle_alpha   90.00
_cell.angle_beta   90.00
_cell.angle_gamma   90.00
#
_symmetry.space_group_name_H-M   'P 1'
#
loop_
_entity.id
_entity.type
_entity.pdbx_description
1 polymer ?
#
loop_
_entity_poly.entity_id
_entity_poly.type
_entity_poly.pdbx_seq_one_letter_code
_entity_poly.pdbx_strand_id
1 'polypeptide(L)'
;MSHFTVAVFTPTGAEVDELLAPFQEGGLDECPMDYLEFEEDDDYEVDDIKGIRGYWFNPNAKWDWYSIGGRWSGLLLVDGKKCDHAFASQVDWYGMEQERLKELEPFEACSARKWYKPEYFQKLYPTEEDYINANTMFSTYAVITPDGEWNAPGEMGWFGCSSESPDEGRTFKNQYWKNFIEPAIKNNWHITIVDCHI
;
A
#
# COMPACT_ATOMS: atom_id res chain seq x y z
N MET A 1 11.76 11.93 -3.69
CA MET A 1 10.67 11.23 -4.39
C MET A 1 10.04 10.27 -3.40
N SER A 2 8.80 10.56 -3.04
CA SER A 2 8.03 9.84 -2.02
C SER A 2 7.41 8.63 -2.69
N HIS A 3 7.55 7.45 -2.10
CA HIS A 3 6.95 6.25 -2.66
C HIS A 3 6.43 5.37 -1.54
N PHE A 4 5.49 4.50 -1.87
CA PHE A 4 4.91 3.55 -0.95
C PHE A 4 4.50 2.24 -1.65
N THR A 5 4.37 1.17 -0.86
CA THR A 5 4.03 -0.16 -1.37
C THR A 5 2.53 -0.38 -1.44
N VAL A 6 2.08 -0.92 -2.56
CA VAL A 6 0.72 -1.40 -2.74
C VAL A 6 0.77 -2.87 -3.13
N ALA A 7 -0.07 -3.70 -2.49
CA ALA A 7 -0.35 -5.05 -2.98
C ALA A 7 -1.67 -5.00 -3.76
N VAL A 8 -1.64 -5.40 -5.03
CA VAL A 8 -2.84 -5.49 -5.86
C VAL A 8 -3.22 -6.96 -5.97
N PHE A 9 -4.40 -7.31 -5.45
CA PHE A 9 -4.94 -8.66 -5.58
C PHE A 9 -5.87 -8.75 -6.78
N THR A 10 -5.57 -9.65 -7.71
CA THR A 10 -6.38 -9.86 -8.92
C THR A 10 -6.93 -11.29 -8.98
N PRO A 11 -8.19 -11.47 -9.40
CA PRO A 11 -8.66 -12.76 -9.87
C PRO A 11 -7.83 -13.24 -11.06
N THR A 12 -7.89 -14.54 -11.36
CA THR A 12 -7.20 -15.07 -12.54
C THR A 12 -7.74 -14.42 -13.81
N GLY A 13 -6.86 -13.76 -14.58
CA GLY A 13 -7.19 -13.10 -15.84
C GLY A 13 -7.63 -11.64 -15.73
N ALA A 14 -7.63 -11.05 -14.54
CA ALA A 14 -7.80 -9.61 -14.36
C ALA A 14 -6.44 -8.91 -14.41
N GLU A 15 -6.41 -7.71 -14.99
CA GLU A 15 -5.20 -6.91 -15.15
C GLU A 15 -5.00 -5.98 -13.95
N VAL A 16 -3.75 -5.79 -13.54
CA VAL A 16 -3.39 -4.92 -12.40
C VAL A 16 -3.76 -3.47 -12.68
N ASP A 17 -3.57 -3.03 -13.94
CA ASP A 17 -3.83 -1.67 -14.39
C ASP A 17 -5.31 -1.27 -14.23
N GLU A 18 -6.24 -2.21 -14.44
CA GLU A 18 -7.68 -1.97 -14.30
C GLU A 18 -8.06 -1.61 -12.86
N LEU A 19 -7.40 -2.24 -11.87
CA LEU A 19 -7.64 -1.98 -10.45
C LEU A 19 -6.92 -0.72 -9.95
N LEU A 20 -5.80 -0.34 -10.57
CA LEU A 20 -5.06 0.86 -10.22
C LEU A 20 -5.69 2.13 -10.81
N ALA A 21 -6.21 2.06 -12.03
CA ALA A 21 -6.68 3.21 -12.80
C ALA A 21 -7.62 4.17 -12.05
N PRO A 22 -8.58 3.71 -11.20
CA PRO A 22 -9.44 4.61 -10.43
C PRO A 22 -8.71 5.49 -9.41
N PHE A 23 -7.45 5.18 -9.09
CA PHE A 23 -6.65 5.86 -8.07
C PHE A 23 -5.51 6.71 -8.66
N GLN A 24 -5.46 6.86 -9.98
CA GLN A 24 -4.49 7.71 -10.66
C GLN A 24 -4.78 9.20 -10.38
N GLU A 25 -3.77 9.95 -9.98
CA GLU A 25 -3.80 11.41 -9.97
C GLU A 25 -3.78 11.95 -11.40
N GLY A 26 -4.61 12.95 -11.67
CA GLY A 26 -4.61 13.61 -12.96
C GLY A 26 -5.94 14.29 -13.27
N GLY A 27 -5.94 15.02 -14.39
CA GLY A 27 -7.12 15.63 -14.99
C GLY A 27 -7.59 14.89 -16.24
N LEU A 28 -8.37 15.57 -17.10
CA LEU A 28 -8.97 14.99 -18.31
C LEU A 28 -7.96 14.37 -19.30
N ASP A 29 -6.71 14.83 -19.28
CA ASP A 29 -5.67 14.35 -20.19
C ASP A 29 -5.06 13.00 -19.74
N GLU A 30 -5.22 12.63 -18.47
CA GLU A 30 -4.54 11.50 -17.84
C GLU A 30 -5.52 10.43 -17.34
N CYS A 31 -6.70 10.85 -16.90
CA CYS A 31 -7.70 10.00 -16.27
C CYS A 31 -8.99 9.96 -17.08
N PRO A 32 -9.64 8.80 -17.23
CA PRO A 32 -11.00 8.71 -17.73
C PRO A 32 -11.94 9.65 -16.97
N MET A 33 -12.78 10.38 -17.70
CA MET A 33 -13.72 11.35 -17.11
C MET A 33 -14.66 10.73 -16.07
N ASP A 34 -14.96 9.43 -16.17
CA ASP A 34 -15.79 8.69 -15.19
C ASP A 34 -15.18 8.66 -13.78
N TYR A 35 -13.88 8.93 -13.63
CA TYR A 35 -13.20 9.02 -12.34
C TYR A 35 -13.01 10.46 -11.85
N LEU A 36 -13.41 11.46 -12.64
CA LEU A 36 -13.09 12.86 -12.38
C LEU A 36 -14.30 13.62 -11.85
N GLU A 37 -14.02 14.49 -10.89
CA GLU A 37 -14.92 15.54 -10.44
C GLU A 37 -14.42 16.91 -10.91
N PHE A 38 -15.34 17.85 -11.07
CA PHE A 38 -15.03 19.22 -11.45
C PHE A 38 -15.22 20.15 -10.25
N GLU A 39 -14.20 20.92 -9.91
CA GLU A 39 -14.26 21.96 -8.88
C GLU A 39 -14.22 23.35 -9.53
N GLU A 40 -15.19 24.20 -9.17
CA GLU A 40 -15.23 25.60 -9.61
C GLU A 40 -14.16 26.40 -8.87
N ASP A 41 -13.30 27.08 -9.62
CA ASP A 41 -12.22 27.90 -9.09
C ASP A 41 -11.94 29.07 -10.05
N ASP A 42 -12.11 30.30 -9.57
CA ASP A 42 -11.98 31.53 -10.34
C ASP A 42 -10.55 31.83 -10.80
N ASP A 43 -9.54 31.18 -10.23
CA ASP A 43 -8.13 31.31 -10.60
C ASP A 43 -7.76 30.48 -11.85
N TYR A 44 -8.68 29.63 -12.34
CA TYR A 44 -8.48 28.77 -13.51
C TYR A 44 -9.16 29.30 -14.79
N GLU A 45 -8.77 28.72 -15.92
CA GLU A 45 -9.38 28.96 -17.23
C GLU A 45 -10.83 28.44 -17.27
N VAL A 46 -11.62 28.94 -18.22
CA VAL A 46 -12.98 28.41 -18.45
C VAL A 46 -12.87 27.02 -19.07
N ASP A 47 -13.44 26.02 -18.42
CA ASP A 47 -13.47 24.65 -18.92
C ASP A 47 -14.42 24.51 -20.12
N ASP A 48 -13.96 23.84 -21.17
CA ASP A 48 -14.69 23.70 -22.44
C ASP A 48 -15.98 22.87 -22.29
N ILE A 49 -16.06 21.99 -21.29
CA ILE A 49 -17.18 21.07 -21.08
C ILE A 49 -18.25 21.71 -20.17
N LYS A 50 -17.81 22.34 -19.08
CA LYS A 50 -18.67 22.94 -18.05
C LYS A 50 -19.06 24.38 -18.38
N GLY A 51 -18.24 25.09 -19.15
CA GLY A 51 -18.45 26.49 -19.51
C GLY A 51 -18.29 27.48 -18.34
N ILE A 52 -17.64 27.04 -17.25
CA ILE A 52 -17.31 27.84 -16.06
C ILE A 52 -15.82 27.63 -15.71
N ARG A 53 -15.26 28.51 -14.88
CA ARG A 53 -13.85 28.41 -14.45
C ARG A 53 -13.68 27.31 -13.41
N GLY A 54 -12.61 26.53 -13.53
CA GLY A 54 -12.30 25.46 -12.60
C GLY A 54 -11.37 24.41 -13.18
N TYR A 55 -11.26 23.27 -12.49
CA TYR A 55 -10.39 22.18 -12.90
C TYR A 55 -11.03 20.81 -12.62
N TRP A 56 -10.58 19.81 -13.37
CA TRP A 56 -10.95 18.41 -13.15
C TRP A 56 -9.88 17.71 -12.33
N PHE A 57 -10.29 16.91 -11.35
CA PHE A 57 -9.39 16.12 -10.52
C PHE A 57 -10.02 14.79 -10.15
N ASN A 58 -9.19 13.78 -9.86
CA ASN A 58 -9.66 12.51 -9.34
C ASN A 58 -9.76 12.60 -7.80
N PRO A 59 -10.97 12.59 -7.20
CA PRO A 59 -11.13 12.65 -5.75
C PRO A 59 -10.59 11.40 -5.03
N ASN A 60 -10.37 10.31 -5.77
CA ASN A 60 -9.80 9.06 -5.27
C ASN A 60 -8.31 8.92 -5.57
N ALA A 61 -7.64 9.97 -6.08
CA ALA A 61 -6.22 9.92 -6.41
C ALA A 61 -5.37 9.46 -5.20
N LYS A 62 -4.45 8.52 -5.46
CA LYS A 62 -3.47 7.99 -4.49
C LYS A 62 -2.04 8.02 -5.01
N TRP A 63 -1.84 8.06 -6.33
CA TRP A 63 -0.52 8.00 -6.96
C TRP A 63 -0.49 8.75 -8.29
N ASP A 64 0.66 9.31 -8.66
CA ASP A 64 0.88 9.99 -9.96
C ASP A 64 1.44 9.04 -11.04
N TRP A 65 2.33 8.13 -10.64
CA TRP A 65 2.78 7.00 -11.45
C TRP A 65 3.14 5.80 -10.57
N TYR A 66 3.25 4.62 -11.20
CA TYR A 66 3.67 3.40 -10.51
C TYR A 66 4.60 2.54 -11.35
N SER A 67 5.23 1.56 -10.70
CA SER A 67 5.95 0.47 -11.35
C SER A 67 5.76 -0.85 -10.60
N ILE A 68 5.71 -1.97 -11.32
CA ILE A 68 5.66 -3.30 -10.68
C ILE A 68 7.01 -3.58 -10.01
N GLY A 69 6.96 -3.98 -8.74
CA GLY A 69 8.12 -4.22 -7.87
C GLY A 69 8.81 -2.93 -7.44
N GLY A 70 9.37 -2.17 -8.39
CA GLY A 70 10.08 -0.92 -8.15
C GLY A 70 11.11 -1.02 -7.01
N ARG A 71 11.04 -0.11 -6.04
CA ARG A 71 11.86 -0.09 -4.81
C ARG A 71 11.72 -1.34 -3.95
N TRP A 72 10.62 -2.07 -4.11
CA TRP A 72 10.30 -3.30 -3.38
C TRP A 72 10.35 -4.53 -4.28
N SER A 73 11.14 -4.49 -5.36
CA SER A 73 11.26 -5.64 -6.23
C SER A 73 11.82 -6.87 -5.50
N GLY A 74 11.22 -8.02 -5.75
CA GLY A 74 11.55 -9.30 -5.13
C GLY A 74 11.03 -9.46 -3.70
N LEU A 75 9.94 -8.76 -3.35
CA LEU A 75 9.36 -8.84 -2.00
C LEU A 75 8.73 -10.21 -1.71
N LEU A 76 8.25 -10.93 -2.73
CA LEU A 76 7.61 -12.25 -2.59
C LEU A 76 8.62 -13.37 -2.83
N LEU A 77 8.49 -14.48 -2.09
CA LEU A 77 9.31 -15.67 -2.24
C LEU A 77 8.46 -16.84 -2.73
N VAL A 78 8.82 -17.43 -3.87
CA VAL A 78 8.18 -18.62 -4.43
C VAL A 78 9.26 -19.61 -4.84
N ASP A 79 9.21 -20.84 -4.31
CA ASP A 79 10.19 -21.90 -4.59
C ASP A 79 11.66 -21.43 -4.47
N GLY A 80 11.94 -20.63 -3.44
CA GLY A 80 13.28 -20.08 -3.18
C GLY A 80 13.70 -18.94 -4.11
N LYS A 81 12.82 -18.45 -4.98
CA LYS A 81 13.08 -17.33 -5.89
C LYS A 81 12.26 -16.11 -5.51
N LYS A 82 12.93 -14.96 -5.51
CA LYS A 82 12.28 -13.66 -5.31
C LYS A 82 11.52 -13.24 -6.57
N CYS A 83 10.32 -12.69 -6.39
CA CYS A 83 9.46 -12.21 -7.47
C CYS A 83 8.56 -11.05 -7.02
N ASP A 84 7.92 -10.40 -8.00
CA ASP A 84 7.03 -9.25 -7.79
C ASP A 84 5.54 -9.61 -7.87
N HIS A 85 5.23 -10.78 -8.40
CA HIS A 85 3.88 -11.29 -8.50
C HIS A 85 3.87 -12.82 -8.38
N ALA A 86 2.81 -13.35 -7.79
CA ALA A 86 2.59 -14.78 -7.66
C ALA A 86 1.11 -15.06 -7.33
N PHE A 87 0.68 -16.31 -7.48
CA PHE A 87 -0.51 -16.75 -6.75
C PHE A 87 -0.23 -16.65 -5.24
N ALA A 88 -1.15 -16.08 -4.48
CA ALA A 88 -0.98 -15.94 -3.02
C ALA A 88 -0.76 -17.30 -2.33
N SER A 89 -1.29 -18.38 -2.91
CA SER A 89 -1.12 -19.77 -2.43
C SER A 89 0.29 -20.35 -2.67
N GLN A 90 1.09 -19.74 -3.54
CA GLN A 90 2.45 -20.19 -3.86
C GLN A 90 3.53 -19.44 -3.08
N VAL A 91 3.19 -18.33 -2.43
CA VAL A 91 4.13 -17.53 -1.66
C VAL A 91 4.50 -18.25 -0.36
N ASP A 92 5.79 -18.35 -0.09
CA ASP A 92 6.33 -18.91 1.15
C ASP A 92 6.28 -17.88 2.29
N TRP A 93 5.06 -17.60 2.76
CA TRP A 93 4.81 -16.60 3.81
C TRP A 93 5.58 -16.90 5.10
N TYR A 94 5.60 -18.17 5.49
CA TYR A 94 6.28 -18.64 6.70
C TYR A 94 7.80 -18.51 6.55
N GLY A 95 8.38 -18.97 5.44
CA GLY A 95 9.81 -18.83 5.18
C GLY A 95 10.25 -17.37 5.19
N MET A 96 9.48 -16.49 4.56
CA MET A 96 9.75 -15.04 4.58
C MET A 96 9.73 -14.45 6.00
N GLU A 97 8.79 -14.86 6.84
CA GLU A 97 8.73 -14.45 8.25
C GLU A 97 9.95 -14.95 9.03
N GLN A 98 10.32 -16.23 8.86
CA GLN A 98 11.47 -16.82 9.55
C GLN A 98 12.80 -16.16 9.15
N GLU A 99 12.98 -15.79 7.88
CA GLU A 99 14.17 -15.05 7.45
C GLU A 99 14.22 -13.65 8.09
N ARG A 100 13.10 -12.91 8.12
CA ARG A 100 13.04 -11.62 8.81
C ARG A 100 13.30 -11.74 10.31
N LEU A 101 12.80 -12.80 10.95
CA LEU A 101 13.02 -13.05 12.36
C LEU A 101 14.51 -13.28 12.69
N LYS A 102 15.27 -13.94 11.81
CA LYS A 102 16.72 -14.15 11.99
C LYS A 102 17.52 -12.85 11.92
N GLU A 103 17.06 -11.90 11.09
CA GLU A 103 17.71 -10.59 10.89
C GLU A 103 17.20 -9.52 11.88
N LEU A 104 16.16 -9.83 12.65
CA LEU A 104 15.52 -8.88 13.56
C LEU A 104 16.46 -8.48 14.71
N GLU A 105 16.64 -7.18 14.89
CA GLU A 105 17.32 -6.64 16.07
C GLU A 105 16.51 -6.97 17.33
N PRO A 106 17.13 -7.41 18.45
CA PRO A 106 16.40 -7.65 19.69
C PRO A 106 15.64 -6.40 20.18
N PHE A 107 14.46 -6.60 20.76
CA PHE A 107 13.58 -5.51 21.19
C PHE A 107 14.26 -4.52 22.14
N GLU A 108 15.03 -5.00 23.11
CA GLU A 108 15.75 -4.15 24.07
C GLU A 108 16.82 -3.30 23.38
N ALA A 109 17.50 -3.88 22.39
CA ALA A 109 18.52 -3.16 21.62
C ALA A 109 17.88 -2.06 20.77
N CYS A 110 16.76 -2.35 20.10
CA CYS A 110 16.00 -1.36 19.32
C CYS A 110 15.47 -0.23 20.21
N SER A 111 14.85 -0.58 21.35
CA SER A 111 14.32 0.38 22.32
C SER A 111 15.41 1.31 22.88
N ALA A 112 16.63 0.79 23.10
CA ALA A 112 17.75 1.56 23.63
C ALA A 112 18.30 2.63 22.67
N ARG A 113 18.01 2.57 21.36
CA ARG A 113 18.52 3.54 20.36
C ARG A 113 17.93 4.95 20.52
N LYS A 114 16.79 5.09 21.19
CA LYS A 114 16.10 6.37 21.46
C LYS A 114 15.86 7.24 20.21
N TRP A 115 15.65 6.60 19.05
CA TRP A 115 15.23 7.30 17.82
C TRP A 115 13.85 7.93 17.96
N TYR A 116 13.00 7.33 18.79
CA TYR A 116 11.69 7.83 19.13
C TYR A 116 11.63 8.26 20.59
N LYS A 117 10.70 9.19 20.87
CA LYS A 117 10.29 9.45 22.25
C LYS A 117 9.76 8.14 22.88
N PRO A 118 10.11 7.81 24.14
CA PRO A 118 9.70 6.55 24.76
C PRO A 118 8.19 6.29 24.69
N GLU A 119 7.37 7.33 24.85
CA GLU A 119 5.92 7.22 24.80
C GLU A 119 5.41 6.86 23.41
N TYR A 120 6.09 7.33 22.36
CA TYR A 120 5.76 6.98 20.98
C TYR A 120 6.22 5.56 20.64
N PHE A 121 7.42 5.18 21.09
CA PHE A 121 7.92 3.81 20.93
C PHE A 121 6.99 2.78 21.57
N GLN A 122 6.51 3.05 22.78
CA GLN A 122 5.54 2.18 23.48
C GLN A 122 4.21 2.08 22.73
N LYS A 123 3.79 3.13 22.02
CA LYS A 123 2.59 3.07 21.16
C LYS A 123 2.82 2.26 19.90
N LEU A 124 4.00 2.36 19.28
CA LEU A 124 4.35 1.53 18.13
C LEU A 124 4.43 0.05 18.52
N TYR A 125 5.08 -0.23 19.64
CA TYR A 125 5.36 -1.59 20.12
C TYR A 125 4.99 -1.73 21.60
N PRO A 126 3.70 -1.96 21.91
CA PRO A 126 3.25 -2.15 23.29
C PRO A 126 3.89 -3.36 23.98
N THR A 127 4.21 -4.39 23.21
CA THR A 127 4.86 -5.62 23.65
C THR A 127 6.00 -6.03 22.71
N GLU A 128 6.86 -6.93 23.17
CA GLU A 128 7.88 -7.57 22.33
C GLU A 128 7.23 -8.39 21.19
N GLU A 129 6.08 -9.00 21.43
CA GLU A 129 5.31 -9.71 20.40
C GLU A 129 4.83 -8.76 19.30
N ASP A 130 4.30 -7.59 19.66
CA ASP A 130 3.92 -6.56 18.68
C ASP A 130 5.12 -6.08 17.86
N TYR A 131 6.29 -5.94 18.51
CA TYR A 131 7.54 -5.60 17.82
C TYR A 131 7.94 -6.67 16.80
N ILE A 132 7.94 -7.94 17.20
CA ILE A 132 8.27 -9.06 16.31
C ILE A 132 7.28 -9.07 15.14
N ASN A 133 5.98 -9.04 15.41
CA ASN A 133 4.94 -9.09 14.38
C ASN A 133 5.08 -7.93 13.39
N ALA A 134 5.25 -6.70 13.88
CA ALA A 134 5.35 -5.51 13.04
C ALA A 134 6.56 -5.49 12.09
N ASN A 135 7.62 -6.24 12.42
CA ASN A 135 8.87 -6.29 11.66
C ASN A 135 9.06 -7.61 10.88
N THR A 136 8.28 -8.66 11.18
CA THR A 136 8.45 -9.99 10.56
C THR A 136 7.23 -10.45 9.77
N MET A 137 6.02 -10.01 10.10
CA MET A 137 4.84 -10.34 9.31
C MET A 137 4.84 -9.55 7.99
N PHE A 138 4.40 -10.21 6.91
CA PHE A 138 4.27 -9.56 5.62
C PHE A 138 3.15 -8.53 5.65
N SER A 139 3.44 -7.32 5.14
CA SER A 139 2.45 -6.28 4.85
C SER A 139 3.00 -5.32 3.80
N THR A 140 2.09 -4.71 3.04
CA THR A 140 2.36 -3.50 2.24
C THR A 140 1.70 -2.31 2.94
N TYR A 141 2.01 -1.08 2.49
CA TYR A 141 1.33 0.10 3.04
C TYR A 141 -0.16 0.10 2.70
N ALA A 142 -0.49 -0.12 1.43
CA ALA A 142 -1.87 -0.21 0.97
C ALA A 142 -2.15 -1.52 0.21
N VAL A 143 -3.42 -1.83 0.04
CA VAL A 143 -3.93 -3.00 -0.67
C VAL A 143 -5.09 -2.59 -1.57
N ILE A 144 -5.13 -3.11 -2.79
CA ILE A 144 -6.33 -3.08 -3.63
C ILE A 144 -6.86 -4.51 -3.74
N THR A 145 -8.13 -4.68 -3.38
CA THR A 145 -8.83 -5.97 -3.48
C THR A 145 -9.57 -6.10 -4.81
N PRO A 146 -9.95 -7.33 -5.22
CA PRO A 146 -10.63 -7.56 -6.51
C PRO A 146 -11.96 -6.85 -6.75
N ASP A 147 -12.60 -6.36 -5.69
CA ASP A 147 -13.80 -5.52 -5.75
C ASP A 147 -13.48 -4.04 -6.05
N GLY A 148 -12.20 -3.70 -6.18
CA GLY A 148 -11.73 -2.34 -6.48
C GLY A 148 -11.59 -1.45 -5.26
N GLU A 149 -11.66 -1.98 -4.04
CA GLU A 149 -11.53 -1.17 -2.81
C GLU A 149 -10.07 -0.90 -2.44
N TRP A 150 -9.76 0.36 -2.15
CA TRP A 150 -8.48 0.79 -1.58
C TRP A 150 -8.47 0.65 -0.06
N ASN A 151 -7.47 -0.07 0.45
CA ASN A 151 -7.31 -0.34 1.86
C ASN A 151 -5.93 0.16 2.33
N ALA A 152 -5.90 1.15 3.23
CA ALA A 152 -4.67 1.69 3.81
C ALA A 152 -4.90 2.08 5.29
N PRO A 153 -3.84 2.13 6.12
CA PRO A 153 -3.98 2.55 7.52
C PRO A 153 -4.22 4.06 7.69
N GLY A 154 -3.96 4.86 6.66
CA GLY A 154 -4.11 6.32 6.64
C GLY A 154 -3.99 6.87 5.23
N GLU A 155 -3.83 8.18 5.12
CA GLU A 155 -3.61 8.88 3.85
C GLU A 155 -2.13 9.18 3.66
N MET A 156 -1.59 8.79 2.52
CA MET A 156 -0.21 9.08 2.16
C MET A 156 -0.09 10.55 1.78
N GLY A 157 0.87 11.25 2.38
CA GLY A 157 1.15 12.66 2.11
C GLY A 157 2.57 12.92 1.65
N TRP A 158 2.93 14.20 1.63
CA TRP A 158 4.26 14.65 1.23
C TRP A 158 5.39 13.96 2.01
N PHE A 159 6.49 13.73 1.29
CA PHE A 159 7.67 13.01 1.77
C PHE A 159 7.44 11.55 2.15
N GLY A 160 6.30 10.96 1.75
CA GLY A 160 5.97 9.56 2.05
C GLY A 160 5.56 9.38 3.51
N CYS A 161 5.13 10.46 4.15
CA CYS A 161 4.59 10.45 5.49
C CYS A 161 3.10 10.14 5.40
N SER A 162 2.67 9.09 6.08
CA SER A 162 1.25 8.76 6.17
C SER A 162 0.63 9.34 7.43
N SER A 163 -0.68 9.59 7.38
CA SER A 163 -1.45 10.26 8.43
C SER A 163 -1.90 9.34 9.57
N GLU A 164 -1.57 8.04 9.52
CA GLU A 164 -2.03 7.05 10.48
C GLU A 164 -1.41 7.27 11.86
N SER A 165 -2.19 6.99 12.89
CA SER A 165 -1.68 6.79 14.23
C SER A 165 -0.94 5.45 14.35
N PRO A 166 -0.05 5.29 15.35
CA PRO A 166 0.58 4.00 15.64
C PRO A 166 -0.40 2.83 15.80
N ASP A 167 -1.58 3.10 16.36
CA ASP A 167 -2.61 2.09 16.61
C ASP A 167 -3.31 1.66 15.32
N GLU A 168 -3.60 2.59 14.42
CA GLU A 168 -4.15 2.29 13.10
C GLU A 168 -3.16 1.47 12.26
N GLY A 169 -1.90 1.90 12.19
CA GLY A 169 -0.85 1.18 11.48
C GLY A 169 -0.63 -0.24 12.01
N ARG A 170 -0.61 -0.41 13.34
CA ARG A 170 -0.49 -1.73 13.97
C ARG A 170 -1.73 -2.60 13.71
N THR A 171 -2.93 -2.02 13.80
CA THR A 171 -4.18 -2.76 13.54
C THR A 171 -4.23 -3.27 12.10
N PHE A 172 -3.88 -2.42 11.13
CA PHE A 172 -3.82 -2.80 9.72
C PHE A 172 -2.85 -3.97 9.49
N LYS A 173 -1.63 -3.89 10.01
CA LYS A 173 -0.63 -4.97 9.92
C LYS A 173 -1.10 -6.27 10.56
N ASN A 174 -1.63 -6.21 11.78
CA ASN A 174 -2.08 -7.39 12.52
C ASN A 174 -3.26 -8.09 11.85
N GLN A 175 -4.11 -7.34 11.14
CA GLN A 175 -5.25 -7.90 10.40
C GLN A 175 -4.93 -8.27 8.95
N TYR A 176 -3.76 -7.87 8.43
CA TYR A 176 -3.39 -8.01 7.02
C TYR A 176 -3.55 -9.44 6.50
N TRP A 177 -3.09 -10.43 7.28
CA TRP A 177 -3.23 -11.84 6.92
C TRP A 177 -4.70 -12.25 6.72
N LYS A 178 -5.53 -11.98 7.73
CA LYS A 178 -6.93 -12.40 7.75
C LYS A 178 -7.77 -11.65 6.71
N ASN A 179 -7.46 -10.37 6.48
CA ASN A 179 -8.25 -9.52 5.59
C ASN A 179 -7.86 -9.72 4.12
N PHE A 180 -6.59 -10.02 3.83
CA PHE A 180 -6.09 -10.01 2.45
C PHE A 180 -5.46 -11.33 2.02
N ILE A 181 -4.52 -11.87 2.80
CA ILE A 181 -3.77 -13.09 2.40
C ILE A 181 -4.65 -14.34 2.41
N GLU A 182 -5.37 -14.59 3.51
CA GLU A 182 -6.23 -15.77 3.65
C GLU A 182 -7.35 -15.81 2.58
N PRO A 183 -8.08 -14.71 2.31
CA PRO A 183 -9.01 -14.65 1.19
C PRO A 183 -8.35 -14.84 -0.17
N ALA A 184 -7.17 -14.25 -0.41
CA ALA A 184 -6.45 -14.41 -1.66
C ALA A 184 -6.05 -15.86 -1.93
N ILE A 185 -5.57 -16.58 -0.90
CA ILE A 185 -5.28 -18.02 -1.00
C ILE A 185 -6.56 -18.80 -1.31
N LYS A 186 -7.64 -18.56 -0.54
CA LYS A 186 -8.90 -19.30 -0.68
C LYS A 186 -9.54 -19.13 -2.06
N ASN A 187 -9.46 -17.93 -2.63
CA ASN A 187 -10.07 -17.59 -3.91
C ASN A 187 -9.09 -17.71 -5.09
N ASN A 188 -7.86 -18.20 -4.86
CA ASN A 188 -6.82 -18.37 -5.87
C ASN A 188 -6.50 -17.06 -6.63
N TRP A 189 -6.34 -15.98 -5.89
CA TRP A 189 -5.95 -14.68 -6.41
C TRP A 189 -4.44 -14.58 -6.59
N HIS A 190 -4.04 -13.76 -7.55
CA HIS A 190 -2.67 -13.27 -7.64
C HIS A 190 -2.49 -12.11 -6.68
N ILE A 191 -1.27 -11.95 -6.19
CA ILE A 191 -0.78 -10.73 -5.55
C ILE A 191 0.29 -10.16 -6.46
N THR A 192 0.22 -8.85 -6.74
CA THR A 192 1.28 -8.09 -7.42
C THR A 192 1.74 -6.96 -6.53
N ILE A 193 3.06 -6.84 -6.34
CA ILE A 193 3.67 -5.77 -5.57
C ILE A 193 3.93 -4.59 -6.49
N VAL A 194 3.42 -3.43 -6.09
CA VAL A 194 3.49 -2.19 -6.85
C VAL A 194 4.16 -1.11 -6.01
N ASP A 195 5.07 -0.40 -6.64
CA ASP A 195 5.73 0.79 -6.13
C ASP A 195 5.00 2.02 -6.70
N CYS A 196 4.20 2.68 -5.86
CA CYS A 196 3.47 3.90 -6.21
C CYS A 196 4.25 5.14 -5.77
N HIS A 197 4.27 6.16 -6.61
CA HIS A 197 4.83 7.48 -6.31
C HIS A 197 3.72 8.48 -5.91
N ILE A 198 4.12 9.49 -5.12
CA ILE A 198 3.31 10.63 -4.64
C ILE A 198 4.16 11.88 -4.42
#